data_AF-A0AAJ3NC35-F1
#
_entry.id   AF-A0AAJ3NC35-F1
#
_cell.length_a   1.000
_cell.length_b   1.000
_cell.length_c   1.000
_cell.angle_alpha   90.00
_cell.angle_beta   90.00
_cell.angle_gamma   90.00
#
_symmetry.space_group_name_H-M   'P 1'
#
loop_
_entity.id
_entity.type
_entity.pdbx_description
1 polymer ?
#
loop_
_entity_poly.entity_id
_entity_poly.type
_entity_poly.pdbx_seq_one_letter_code
_entity_poly.pdbx_strand_id
1 'polypeptide(L)'
;MNMKKRFLLAIAMAGTAVVFSQSRKEDSIYVRENYTKVEKLIPMRDGKKLFTAIYIPKDQKQKYPVLLNRTPYTVAPYGEDQYKMSLGNFPAEMREGFIFVYQDVRGKWMSEGEFEDVRPALKPGQKGIDESTDTYDTLEWLSKNLKNYNQKAGVYGISYPGFYSTTTLVNSHPTLKAVSPQAPVTNWYLGDDFHHKGAMFLNDAFMFMTVFGVPRPEPITPDKGPKRFVPPVKDMYNFFLESGSNKELKDKYMGTNIKFFNDMYAHPDYDQFWKDRNILPHLTQVKPAVMVVGGFFDAEDAYGTFETYKAIEKQNPKANNILVAGPWFHGGWVRGDGRQFGDIKFDHPTSIDYQQNLELPFFNYYLKGKGQFKGGEANIFITGSNQWKTFDTWPPKNTETKQLYFQPNGKLSFDKVQRTDSWDEYVSDPNKPVPHQDGVQTSRTREYMIDDQRFASKRPDVMVYQTDALQEDITLTGPVINHLFVSTTGTDADYVVKVIDVYPETEADFNGKTMAGYQMLVRGEIMRGKYRNGFDKPEAFQPGFVTKVNYEMPDIAHTFKKGHRIMIQVQNSWFPLADRNPQKFMNIYEATSADFQKATHRIFHDVNNPTSVEVSVLKEK
;
A
#
# COMPACT_ATOMS: atom_id res chain seq x y z
N MET A 1 -16.86 27.79 -22.67
CA MET A 1 -15.37 27.75 -22.80
C MET A 1 -14.99 28.04 -24.25
N ASN A 2 -14.21 29.09 -24.50
CA ASN A 2 -14.00 29.69 -25.83
C ASN A 2 -13.15 28.77 -26.75
N MET A 3 -13.46 28.73 -28.05
CA MET A 3 -12.90 27.77 -29.04
C MET A 3 -11.36 27.81 -29.15
N LYS A 4 -10.73 28.97 -28.89
CA LYS A 4 -9.28 29.13 -28.80
C LYS A 4 -8.63 28.36 -27.63
N LYS A 5 -9.31 28.23 -26.48
CA LYS A 5 -8.82 27.45 -25.33
C LYS A 5 -8.84 25.94 -25.61
N ARG A 6 -9.81 25.45 -26.39
CA ARG A 6 -9.87 24.03 -26.81
C ARG A 6 -8.73 23.66 -27.77
N PHE A 7 -8.33 24.58 -28.66
CA PHE A 7 -7.23 24.36 -29.60
C PHE A 7 -5.86 24.35 -28.90
N LEU A 8 -5.63 25.24 -27.94
CA LEU A 8 -4.40 25.26 -27.12
C LEU A 8 -4.29 24.04 -26.20
N LEU A 9 -5.40 23.57 -25.63
CA LEU A 9 -5.42 22.36 -24.79
C LEU A 9 -5.15 21.08 -25.63
N ALA A 10 -5.66 21.02 -26.85
CA ALA A 10 -5.40 19.93 -27.79
C ALA A 10 -3.94 19.91 -28.27
N ILE A 11 -3.33 21.07 -28.51
CA ILE A 11 -1.90 21.17 -28.86
C ILE A 11 -1.01 20.81 -27.66
N ALA A 12 -1.38 21.21 -26.43
CA ALA A 12 -0.64 20.84 -25.22
C ALA A 12 -0.71 19.34 -24.93
N MET A 13 -1.89 18.70 -25.09
CA MET A 13 -2.05 17.24 -24.93
C MET A 13 -1.39 16.44 -26.07
N ALA A 14 -1.39 16.95 -27.30
CA ALA A 14 -0.65 16.33 -28.41
C ALA A 14 0.87 16.49 -28.21
N GLY A 15 1.33 17.63 -27.73
CA GLY A 15 2.73 17.90 -27.41
C GLY A 15 3.29 16.98 -26.32
N THR A 16 2.54 16.77 -25.23
CA THR A 16 2.96 15.83 -24.18
C THR A 16 2.97 14.39 -24.67
N ALA A 17 1.94 13.94 -25.41
CA ALA A 17 1.90 12.58 -25.95
C ALA A 17 3.05 12.29 -26.94
N VAL A 18 3.40 13.24 -27.81
CA VAL A 18 4.52 13.11 -28.76
C VAL A 18 5.86 13.09 -28.02
N VAL A 19 6.06 13.96 -27.01
CA VAL A 19 7.30 13.99 -26.20
C VAL A 19 7.46 12.71 -25.38
N PHE A 20 6.40 12.17 -24.76
CA PHE A 20 6.44 10.89 -24.06
C PHE A 20 6.71 9.70 -25.00
N SER A 21 6.20 9.74 -26.23
CA SER A 21 6.49 8.71 -27.23
C SER A 21 7.93 8.80 -27.77
N GLN A 22 8.48 10.01 -27.89
CA GLN A 22 9.86 10.22 -28.31
C GLN A 22 10.85 9.80 -27.22
N SER A 23 10.61 10.17 -25.95
CA SER A 23 11.50 9.80 -24.83
C SER A 23 11.56 8.29 -24.61
N ARG A 24 10.43 7.57 -24.70
CA ARG A 24 10.42 6.09 -24.63
C ARG A 24 11.21 5.44 -25.76
N LYS A 25 11.19 6.04 -26.95
CA LYS A 25 11.96 5.55 -28.09
C LYS A 25 13.46 5.77 -27.86
N GLU A 26 13.84 6.94 -27.34
CA GLU A 26 15.22 7.26 -26.96
C GLU A 26 15.74 6.32 -25.87
N ASP A 27 14.97 6.09 -24.80
CA ASP A 27 15.36 5.16 -23.73
C ASP A 27 15.53 3.73 -24.26
N SER A 28 14.62 3.26 -25.10
CA SER A 28 14.73 1.93 -25.71
C SER A 28 15.95 1.79 -26.63
N ILE A 29 16.31 2.84 -27.37
CA ILE A 29 17.52 2.87 -28.20
C ILE A 29 18.75 2.85 -27.29
N TYR A 30 18.77 3.69 -26.25
CA TYR A 30 19.85 3.76 -25.29
C TYR A 30 20.16 2.39 -24.66
N VAL A 31 19.12 1.65 -24.23
CA VAL A 31 19.29 0.28 -23.71
C VAL A 31 20.04 -0.59 -24.71
N ARG A 32 19.57 -0.67 -25.95
CA ARG A 32 20.17 -1.55 -26.97
C ARG A 32 21.59 -1.13 -27.34
N GLU A 33 21.86 0.17 -27.36
CA GLU A 33 23.19 0.71 -27.69
C GLU A 33 24.20 0.48 -26.56
N ASN A 34 23.79 0.59 -25.30
CA ASN A 34 24.69 0.60 -24.14
C ASN A 34 24.72 -0.70 -23.34
N TYR A 35 23.77 -1.61 -23.56
CA TYR A 35 23.65 -2.87 -22.83
C TYR A 35 23.63 -4.11 -23.72
N THR A 36 24.25 -5.17 -23.24
CA THR A 36 24.06 -6.53 -23.75
C THR A 36 23.12 -7.27 -22.81
N LYS A 37 22.06 -7.86 -23.36
CA LYS A 37 21.16 -8.74 -22.60
C LYS A 37 21.65 -10.17 -22.71
N VAL A 38 21.66 -10.89 -21.59
CA VAL A 38 21.83 -12.36 -21.55
C VAL A 38 20.74 -12.97 -20.69
N GLU A 39 20.35 -14.19 -21.00
CA GLU A 39 19.35 -14.93 -20.23
C GLU A 39 19.98 -16.17 -19.60
N LYS A 40 19.68 -16.41 -18.32
CA LYS A 40 20.25 -17.52 -17.55
C LYS A 40 19.19 -18.20 -16.71
N LEU A 41 19.31 -19.52 -16.63
CA LEU A 41 18.62 -20.36 -15.66
C LEU A 41 19.58 -20.58 -14.49
N ILE A 42 19.46 -19.76 -13.45
CA ILE A 42 20.37 -19.78 -12.30
C ILE A 42 19.95 -20.91 -11.36
N PRO A 43 20.83 -21.89 -11.06
CA PRO A 43 20.50 -22.98 -10.15
C PRO A 43 20.51 -22.50 -8.70
N MET A 44 19.44 -22.80 -7.98
CA MET A 44 19.32 -22.61 -6.53
C MET A 44 19.92 -23.81 -5.78
N ARG A 45 20.08 -23.70 -4.46
CA ARG A 45 20.63 -24.78 -3.60
C ARG A 45 19.87 -26.10 -3.65
N ASP A 46 18.60 -26.08 -4.01
CA ASP A 46 17.74 -27.26 -4.17
C ASP A 46 17.70 -27.79 -5.62
N GLY A 47 18.52 -27.22 -6.51
CA GLY A 47 18.66 -27.64 -7.90
C GLY A 47 17.61 -27.05 -8.86
N LYS A 48 16.57 -26.38 -8.34
CA LYS A 48 15.60 -25.65 -9.17
C LYS A 48 16.28 -24.46 -9.83
N LYS A 49 15.85 -24.12 -11.04
CA LYS A 49 16.44 -23.03 -11.81
C LYS A 49 15.49 -21.86 -11.95
N LEU A 50 15.98 -20.68 -11.59
CA LEU A 50 15.23 -19.43 -11.73
C LEU A 50 15.67 -18.68 -12.98
N PHE A 51 14.72 -18.34 -13.83
CA PHE A 51 14.94 -17.56 -15.01
C PHE A 51 15.34 -16.13 -14.66
N THR A 52 16.44 -15.69 -15.23
CA THR A 52 17.07 -14.41 -14.93
C THR A 52 17.52 -13.72 -16.23
N ALA A 53 16.99 -12.53 -16.48
CA ALA A 53 17.44 -11.64 -17.55
C ALA A 53 18.45 -10.62 -16.99
N ILE A 54 19.64 -10.59 -17.57
CA ILE A 54 20.77 -9.78 -17.10
C ILE A 54 21.16 -8.80 -18.20
N TYR A 55 21.09 -7.50 -17.89
CA TYR A 55 21.52 -6.42 -18.77
C TYR A 55 22.88 -5.90 -18.28
N ILE A 56 23.91 -6.19 -19.06
CA ILE A 56 25.30 -5.93 -18.74
C ILE A 56 25.76 -4.70 -19.54
N PRO A 57 26.34 -3.66 -18.90
CA PRO A 57 26.92 -2.53 -19.64
C PRO A 57 27.95 -3.02 -20.66
N LYS A 58 27.87 -2.50 -21.89
CA LYS A 58 28.87 -2.78 -22.93
C LYS A 58 30.21 -2.13 -22.62
N ASP A 59 30.21 -1.04 -21.87
CA ASP A 59 31.43 -0.45 -21.36
C ASP A 59 32.20 -1.46 -20.49
N GLN A 60 33.47 -1.66 -20.82
CA GLN A 60 34.38 -2.58 -20.14
C GLN A 60 35.48 -1.84 -19.35
N LYS A 61 35.42 -0.51 -19.27
CA LYS A 61 36.46 0.31 -18.62
C LYS A 61 36.49 0.17 -17.09
N GLN A 62 35.39 -0.28 -16.49
CA GLN A 62 35.26 -0.45 -15.05
C GLN A 62 34.34 -1.62 -14.71
N LYS A 63 34.36 -1.99 -13.43
CA LYS A 63 33.39 -2.94 -12.88
C LYS A 63 32.16 -2.20 -12.36
N TYR A 64 30.99 -2.77 -12.59
CA TYR A 64 29.70 -2.19 -12.25
C TYR A 64 29.04 -2.93 -11.11
N PRO A 65 28.27 -2.25 -10.25
CA PRO A 65 27.40 -2.91 -9.29
C PRO A 65 26.17 -3.52 -9.95
N VAL A 66 25.56 -4.47 -9.25
CA VAL A 66 24.29 -5.09 -9.63
C VAL A 66 23.13 -4.33 -9.00
N LEU A 67 22.07 -4.09 -9.76
CA LEU A 67 20.73 -3.78 -9.25
C LEU A 67 19.78 -4.92 -9.62
N LEU A 68 19.34 -5.66 -8.60
CA LEU A 68 18.48 -6.82 -8.71
C LEU A 68 17.03 -6.45 -8.42
N ASN A 69 16.12 -6.91 -9.27
CA ASN A 69 14.68 -6.88 -9.06
C ASN A 69 14.13 -8.30 -9.24
N ARG A 70 13.57 -8.87 -8.18
CA ARG A 70 12.88 -10.16 -8.21
C ARG A 70 11.38 -9.89 -8.27
N THR A 71 10.64 -10.58 -9.14
CA THR A 71 9.23 -10.27 -9.35
C THR A 71 8.39 -11.52 -9.65
N PRO A 72 7.13 -11.58 -9.19
CA PRO A 72 6.17 -12.59 -9.60
C PRO A 72 5.33 -12.14 -10.80
N TYR A 73 5.63 -10.97 -11.38
CA TYR A 73 4.83 -10.28 -12.40
C TYR A 73 5.42 -10.35 -13.82
N THR A 74 6.30 -11.33 -14.08
CA THR A 74 7.09 -11.53 -15.30
C THR A 74 8.21 -10.52 -15.50
N VAL A 75 9.41 -11.03 -15.84
CA VAL A 75 10.55 -10.20 -16.25
C VAL A 75 10.59 -9.91 -17.74
N ALA A 76 9.56 -10.30 -18.49
CA ALA A 76 9.41 -10.09 -19.92
C ALA A 76 9.88 -8.69 -20.39
N PRO A 77 10.36 -8.57 -21.64
CA PRO A 77 10.30 -9.58 -22.69
C PRO A 77 11.40 -10.66 -22.60
N TYR A 78 11.08 -11.86 -23.09
CA TYR A 78 11.97 -13.05 -23.12
C TYR A 78 12.68 -13.18 -24.47
N GLY A 79 13.88 -13.76 -24.48
CA GLY A 79 14.80 -13.86 -25.61
C GLY A 79 15.91 -12.82 -25.53
N GLU A 80 17.15 -13.20 -25.86
CA GLU A 80 18.32 -12.34 -25.74
C GLU A 80 18.25 -11.09 -26.66
N ASP A 81 17.55 -11.19 -27.79
CA ASP A 81 17.32 -10.05 -28.71
C ASP A 81 16.12 -9.16 -28.31
N GLN A 82 15.39 -9.53 -27.26
CA GLN A 82 14.21 -8.81 -26.81
C GLN A 82 14.54 -7.98 -25.56
N TYR A 83 14.67 -6.66 -25.75
CA TYR A 83 15.09 -5.74 -24.69
C TYR A 83 13.90 -5.02 -24.05
N LYS A 84 13.97 -4.79 -22.73
CA LYS A 84 13.09 -3.84 -22.05
C LYS A 84 13.29 -2.42 -22.62
N MET A 85 12.22 -1.62 -22.60
CA MET A 85 12.25 -0.23 -23.06
C MET A 85 13.04 0.71 -22.13
N SER A 86 13.11 0.37 -20.85
CA SER A 86 13.90 1.08 -19.83
C SER A 86 14.37 0.07 -18.79
N LEU A 87 15.44 0.42 -18.07
CA LEU A 87 16.00 -0.37 -16.97
C LEU A 87 15.98 0.46 -15.68
N GLY A 88 15.86 -0.19 -14.52
CA GLY A 88 15.70 0.50 -13.24
C GLY A 88 14.27 0.96 -12.98
N ASN A 89 14.08 1.69 -11.88
CA ASN A 89 12.84 2.36 -11.53
C ASN A 89 12.57 3.56 -12.45
N PHE A 90 13.61 4.27 -12.87
CA PHE A 90 13.49 5.45 -13.73
C PHE A 90 14.70 5.65 -14.66
N PRO A 91 14.54 6.40 -15.78
CA PRO A 91 15.56 6.44 -16.83
C PRO A 91 16.94 7.00 -16.41
N ALA A 92 17.01 7.81 -15.35
CA ALA A 92 18.29 8.32 -14.83
C ALA A 92 19.15 7.22 -14.18
N GLU A 93 18.55 6.20 -13.53
CA GLU A 93 19.29 5.05 -13.01
C GLU A 93 19.98 4.27 -14.12
N MET A 94 19.26 4.03 -15.23
CA MET A 94 19.80 3.34 -16.40
C MET A 94 21.06 4.04 -16.95
N ARG A 95 21.07 5.38 -16.92
CA ARG A 95 22.18 6.19 -17.44
C ARG A 95 23.39 6.20 -16.52
N GLU A 96 23.23 5.83 -15.26
CA GLU A 96 24.33 5.79 -14.28
C GLU A 96 25.23 4.56 -14.43
N GLY A 97 24.84 3.55 -15.22
CA GLY A 97 25.64 2.34 -15.44
C GLY A 97 25.57 1.39 -14.25
N PHE A 98 24.54 0.54 -14.22
CA PHE A 98 24.43 -0.63 -13.34
C PHE A 98 24.32 -1.89 -14.19
N ILE A 99 24.68 -3.06 -13.67
CA ILE A 99 24.23 -4.34 -14.20
C ILE A 99 22.81 -4.55 -13.68
N PHE A 100 21.81 -4.51 -14.57
CA PHE A 100 20.42 -4.73 -14.16
C PHE A 100 20.10 -6.22 -14.26
N VAL A 101 19.56 -6.78 -13.19
CA VAL A 101 19.16 -8.18 -13.10
C VAL A 101 17.68 -8.23 -12.78
N TYR A 102 16.90 -8.88 -13.65
CA TYR A 102 15.49 -9.16 -13.42
C TYR A 102 15.30 -10.66 -13.33
N GLN A 103 14.71 -11.13 -12.23
CA GLN A 103 14.48 -12.56 -12.03
C GLN A 103 13.00 -12.86 -11.83
N ASP A 104 12.49 -13.83 -12.59
CA ASP A 104 11.21 -14.46 -12.30
C ASP A 104 11.38 -15.29 -11.02
N VAL A 105 10.56 -15.04 -10.01
CA VAL A 105 10.65 -15.80 -8.75
C VAL A 105 10.22 -17.26 -8.93
N ARG A 106 10.57 -18.08 -7.96
CA ARG A 106 10.27 -19.52 -7.92
C ARG A 106 8.80 -19.81 -8.25
N GLY A 107 8.59 -20.75 -9.18
CA GLY A 107 7.27 -21.19 -9.64
C GLY A 107 6.45 -20.14 -10.38
N LYS A 108 7.04 -19.04 -10.83
CA LYS A 108 6.38 -18.04 -11.68
C LYS A 108 7.06 -17.94 -13.02
N TRP A 109 6.23 -17.85 -14.06
CA TRP A 109 6.63 -17.60 -15.44
C TRP A 109 7.71 -18.57 -15.91
N MET A 110 8.91 -18.11 -16.26
CA MET A 110 9.94 -18.98 -16.82
C MET A 110 10.79 -19.68 -15.75
N SER A 111 10.52 -19.47 -14.46
CA SER A 111 11.22 -20.11 -13.35
C SER A 111 10.59 -21.43 -12.93
N GLU A 112 11.45 -22.40 -12.61
CA GLU A 112 11.04 -23.69 -12.05
C GLU A 112 10.60 -23.57 -10.57
N GLY A 113 10.05 -24.65 -10.04
CA GLY A 113 9.69 -24.80 -8.63
C GLY A 113 8.22 -24.48 -8.35
N GLU A 114 7.86 -24.46 -7.07
CA GLU A 114 6.49 -24.21 -6.63
C GLU A 114 6.36 -22.77 -6.12
N PHE A 115 5.37 -22.05 -6.62
CA PHE A 115 5.06 -20.72 -6.12
C PHE A 115 4.26 -20.82 -4.82
N GLU A 116 4.63 -19.99 -3.84
CA GLU A 116 3.87 -19.84 -2.61
C GLU A 116 3.69 -18.35 -2.35
N ASP A 117 2.43 -17.96 -2.20
CA ASP A 117 2.06 -16.60 -1.88
C ASP A 117 2.63 -16.20 -0.51
N VAL A 118 3.34 -15.05 -0.50
CA VAL A 118 4.13 -14.52 0.61
C VAL A 118 4.85 -15.62 1.40
N ARG A 119 5.62 -16.46 0.67
CA ARG A 119 6.33 -17.63 1.20
C ARG A 119 6.93 -17.37 2.59
N PRO A 120 6.57 -18.18 3.61
CA PRO A 120 7.11 -18.06 4.96
C PRO A 120 8.63 -18.03 5.01
N ALA A 121 9.18 -17.17 5.87
CA ALA A 121 10.61 -17.11 6.11
C ALA A 121 11.07 -18.32 6.94
N LEU A 122 12.26 -18.83 6.63
CA LEU A 122 12.89 -19.86 7.46
C LEU A 122 13.26 -19.29 8.82
N LYS A 123 13.05 -20.10 9.86
CA LYS A 123 13.58 -19.79 11.20
C LYS A 123 15.10 -19.94 11.20
N PRO A 124 15.84 -19.21 12.05
CA PRO A 124 17.30 -19.36 12.15
C PRO A 124 17.71 -20.83 12.33
N GLY A 125 18.58 -21.32 11.44
CA GLY A 125 19.07 -22.71 11.45
C GLY A 125 18.14 -23.74 10.81
N GLN A 126 16.93 -23.35 10.38
CA GLN A 126 16.03 -24.23 9.63
C GLN A 126 16.61 -24.51 8.24
N LYS A 127 16.65 -25.79 7.85
CA LYS A 127 17.02 -26.21 6.49
C LYS A 127 15.84 -26.02 5.56
N GLY A 128 16.09 -25.61 4.33
CA GLY A 128 15.06 -25.48 3.30
C GLY A 128 15.37 -24.34 2.34
N ILE A 129 14.30 -23.86 1.70
CA ILE A 129 14.30 -22.68 0.84
C ILE A 129 13.24 -21.69 1.34
N ASP A 130 13.56 -20.42 1.17
CA ASP A 130 12.68 -19.26 1.21
C ASP A 130 13.19 -18.19 0.24
N GLU A 131 12.53 -17.04 0.21
CA GLU A 131 12.90 -15.95 -0.70
C GLU A 131 14.26 -15.32 -0.38
N SER A 132 14.70 -15.37 0.87
CA SER A 132 16.04 -14.91 1.26
C SER A 132 17.12 -15.83 0.69
N THR A 133 16.88 -17.15 0.72
CA THR A 133 17.82 -18.15 0.20
C THR A 133 17.93 -18.14 -1.32
N ASP A 134 16.82 -17.99 -2.04
CA ASP A 134 16.83 -17.89 -3.50
C ASP A 134 17.55 -16.60 -3.95
N THR A 135 17.39 -15.51 -3.20
CA THR A 135 18.14 -14.27 -3.44
C THR A 135 19.63 -14.45 -3.13
N TYR A 136 19.97 -15.12 -2.02
CA TYR A 136 21.35 -15.42 -1.67
C TYR A 136 22.06 -16.20 -2.77
N ASP A 137 21.44 -17.28 -3.25
CA ASP A 137 22.00 -18.15 -4.29
C ASP A 137 22.14 -17.42 -5.63
N THR A 138 21.19 -16.53 -5.94
CA THR A 138 21.26 -15.64 -7.10
C THR A 138 22.47 -14.71 -7.02
N LEU A 139 22.67 -14.00 -5.90
CA LEU A 139 23.79 -13.09 -5.72
C LEU A 139 25.14 -13.81 -5.69
N GLU A 140 25.18 -15.01 -5.11
CA GLU A 140 26.37 -15.86 -5.10
C GLU A 140 26.73 -16.34 -6.52
N TRP A 141 25.74 -16.73 -7.32
CA TRP A 141 25.95 -17.07 -8.72
C TRP A 141 26.48 -15.87 -9.52
N LEU A 142 25.87 -14.69 -9.37
CA LEU A 142 26.31 -13.47 -10.06
C LEU A 142 27.75 -13.09 -9.66
N SER A 143 28.07 -13.20 -8.37
CA SER A 143 29.41 -12.98 -7.81
C SER A 143 30.49 -13.83 -8.51
N LYS A 144 30.19 -15.11 -8.77
CA LYS A 144 31.12 -16.06 -9.38
C LYS A 144 31.17 -15.98 -10.91
N ASN A 145 30.09 -15.57 -11.57
CA ASN A 145 29.95 -15.71 -13.02
C ASN A 145 30.07 -14.40 -13.80
N LEU A 146 29.86 -13.23 -13.17
CA LEU A 146 29.96 -11.93 -13.84
C LEU A 146 31.36 -11.33 -13.70
N LYS A 147 32.11 -11.25 -14.82
CA LYS A 147 33.47 -10.70 -14.84
C LYS A 147 33.53 -9.19 -14.57
N ASN A 148 32.52 -8.45 -15.01
CA ASN A 148 32.45 -6.99 -14.88
C ASN A 148 31.67 -6.53 -13.63
N TYR A 149 31.44 -7.41 -12.67
CA TYR A 149 30.75 -7.09 -11.42
C TYR A 149 31.73 -6.61 -10.33
N ASN A 150 31.40 -5.51 -9.64
CA ASN A 150 32.25 -4.91 -8.59
C ASN A 150 32.04 -5.52 -7.19
N GLN A 151 31.28 -6.61 -7.07
CA GLN A 151 30.96 -7.29 -5.80
C GLN A 151 30.08 -6.46 -4.84
N LYS A 152 29.34 -5.47 -5.36
CA LYS A 152 28.31 -4.71 -4.63
C LYS A 152 26.97 -4.80 -5.35
N ALA A 153 25.99 -5.42 -4.71
CA ALA A 153 24.63 -5.51 -5.19
C ALA A 153 23.70 -4.59 -4.39
N GLY A 154 22.70 -4.04 -5.06
CA GLY A 154 21.49 -3.57 -4.44
C GLY A 154 20.25 -4.29 -4.94
N VAL A 155 19.20 -4.25 -4.14
CA VAL A 155 17.90 -4.87 -4.45
C VAL A 155 16.81 -3.82 -4.28
N TYR A 156 15.86 -3.77 -5.20
CA TYR A 156 14.75 -2.83 -5.15
C TYR A 156 13.48 -3.45 -5.74
N GLY A 157 12.34 -2.92 -5.35
CA GLY A 157 11.06 -3.31 -5.92
C GLY A 157 9.88 -2.66 -5.23
N ILE A 158 8.77 -2.58 -5.96
CA ILE A 158 7.50 -2.00 -5.53
C ILE A 158 6.50 -3.14 -5.28
N SER A 159 5.67 -3.09 -4.23
CA SER A 159 4.64 -4.11 -3.93
C SER A 159 5.26 -5.45 -3.57
N TYR A 160 4.89 -6.52 -4.28
CA TYR A 160 5.45 -7.85 -4.17
C TYR A 160 6.97 -7.91 -4.48
N PRO A 161 7.49 -7.25 -5.53
CA PRO A 161 8.93 -6.95 -5.61
C PRO A 161 9.52 -6.24 -4.38
N GLY A 162 8.74 -5.40 -3.71
CA GLY A 162 9.08 -4.80 -2.42
C GLY A 162 9.18 -5.85 -1.30
N PHE A 163 8.25 -6.80 -1.22
CA PHE A 163 8.37 -7.97 -0.34
C PHE A 163 9.66 -8.76 -0.61
N TYR A 164 9.93 -9.08 -1.88
CA TYR A 164 11.18 -9.77 -2.22
C TYR A 164 12.41 -8.96 -1.83
N SER A 165 12.38 -7.62 -1.95
CA SER A 165 13.43 -6.74 -1.44
C SER A 165 13.58 -6.83 0.08
N THR A 166 12.47 -6.77 0.84
CA THR A 166 12.46 -6.91 2.30
C THR A 166 13.04 -8.25 2.75
N THR A 167 12.67 -9.36 2.11
CA THR A 167 13.18 -10.70 2.48
C THR A 167 14.70 -10.83 2.32
N THR A 168 15.34 -10.03 1.47
CA THR A 168 16.81 -10.04 1.30
C THR A 168 17.58 -9.53 2.52
N LEU A 169 16.90 -8.81 3.42
CA LEU A 169 17.47 -8.34 4.67
C LEU A 169 17.72 -9.50 5.64
N VAL A 170 16.94 -10.58 5.53
CA VAL A 170 17.14 -11.82 6.28
C VAL A 170 18.33 -12.57 5.67
N ASN A 171 19.32 -12.91 6.49
CA ASN A 171 20.51 -13.67 6.06
C ASN A 171 21.17 -13.10 4.78
N SER A 172 21.30 -11.76 4.72
CA SER A 172 21.81 -11.06 3.54
C SER A 172 23.17 -11.57 3.03
N HIS A 173 23.28 -11.73 1.71
CA HIS A 173 24.52 -12.09 1.03
C HIS A 173 25.61 -11.03 1.27
N PRO A 174 26.91 -11.39 1.45
CA PRO A 174 27.96 -10.42 1.74
C PRO A 174 28.12 -9.31 0.70
N THR A 175 27.75 -9.53 -0.56
CA THR A 175 27.79 -8.49 -1.60
C THR A 175 26.62 -7.52 -1.55
N LEU A 176 25.54 -7.81 -0.82
CA LEU A 176 24.37 -6.93 -0.72
C LEU A 176 24.69 -5.72 0.17
N LYS A 177 24.65 -4.52 -0.40
CA LYS A 177 25.07 -3.29 0.29
C LYS A 177 23.97 -2.25 0.45
N ALA A 178 22.96 -2.25 -0.41
CA ALA A 178 21.84 -1.31 -0.35
C ALA A 178 20.53 -2.01 -0.78
N VAL A 179 19.44 -1.79 -0.05
CA VAL A 179 18.13 -2.36 -0.36
C VAL A 179 17.10 -1.26 -0.31
N SER A 180 16.19 -1.20 -1.30
CA SER A 180 15.04 -0.30 -1.25
C SER A 180 13.74 -1.10 -1.38
N PRO A 181 13.15 -1.53 -0.25
CA PRO A 181 11.78 -2.04 -0.25
C PRO A 181 10.80 -0.88 -0.42
N GLN A 182 9.93 -0.94 -1.43
CA GLN A 182 9.04 0.18 -1.76
C GLN A 182 7.61 -0.31 -1.77
N ALA A 183 6.73 0.31 -0.97
CA ALA A 183 5.41 -0.23 -0.64
C ALA A 183 5.44 -1.76 -0.51
N PRO A 184 6.33 -2.30 0.35
CA PRO A 184 6.55 -3.73 0.37
C PRO A 184 5.32 -4.41 0.97
N VAL A 185 4.86 -5.49 0.33
CA VAL A 185 3.94 -6.42 0.97
C VAL A 185 4.59 -6.99 2.24
N THR A 186 3.86 -7.00 3.36
CA THR A 186 4.37 -7.55 4.64
C THR A 186 3.36 -8.41 5.38
N ASN A 187 2.10 -7.98 5.49
CA ASN A 187 1.08 -8.63 6.30
C ASN A 187 -0.32 -8.43 5.71
N TRP A 188 -0.70 -9.36 4.84
CA TRP A 188 -2.02 -9.44 4.20
C TRP A 188 -3.20 -9.73 5.13
N TYR A 189 -2.98 -9.86 6.44
CA TYR A 189 -4.08 -9.97 7.41
C TYR A 189 -4.36 -8.65 8.15
N LEU A 190 -3.31 -7.87 8.44
CA LEU A 190 -3.41 -6.70 9.32
C LEU A 190 -3.58 -5.35 8.60
N GLY A 191 -3.07 -5.17 7.38
CA GLY A 191 -3.24 -3.88 6.70
C GLY A 191 -2.64 -3.70 5.30
N ASP A 192 -2.19 -4.78 4.65
CA ASP A 192 -1.80 -4.77 3.23
C ASP A 192 -2.93 -5.39 2.36
N ASP A 193 -2.64 -5.68 1.09
CA ASP A 193 -3.57 -6.02 -0.01
C ASP A 193 -4.92 -6.71 0.31
N PHE A 194 -4.95 -7.77 1.14
CA PHE A 194 -6.13 -8.66 1.22
C PHE A 194 -6.98 -8.50 2.45
N HIS A 195 -6.42 -8.03 3.56
CA HIS A 195 -7.21 -7.70 4.73
C HIS A 195 -6.63 -6.52 5.46
N HIS A 196 -7.55 -5.75 6.00
CA HIS A 196 -7.27 -4.70 6.95
C HIS A 196 -7.91 -5.09 8.27
N LYS A 197 -7.05 -5.48 9.23
CA LYS A 197 -7.44 -5.83 10.60
C LYS A 197 -8.58 -6.87 10.64
N GLY A 198 -8.44 -7.89 9.82
CA GLY A 198 -9.37 -9.01 9.68
C GLY A 198 -10.58 -8.76 8.77
N ALA A 199 -10.79 -7.55 8.23
CA ALA A 199 -11.78 -7.30 7.18
C ALA A 199 -11.18 -7.59 5.80
N MET A 200 -11.78 -8.47 5.00
CA MET A 200 -11.22 -8.84 3.70
C MET A 200 -11.49 -7.71 2.71
N PHE A 201 -10.45 -7.22 2.04
CA PHE A 201 -10.59 -6.28 0.92
C PHE A 201 -11.08 -7.04 -0.31
N LEU A 202 -12.38 -7.32 -0.32
CA LEU A 202 -13.10 -8.18 -1.26
C LEU A 202 -12.76 -7.90 -2.72
N ASN A 203 -12.85 -6.65 -3.17
CA ASN A 203 -12.61 -6.33 -4.56
C ASN A 203 -11.18 -6.67 -4.97
N ASP A 204 -10.22 -6.30 -4.13
CA ASP A 204 -8.79 -6.46 -4.42
C ASP A 204 -8.39 -7.93 -4.35
N ALA A 205 -8.72 -8.61 -3.24
CA ALA A 205 -8.44 -10.04 -3.07
C ALA A 205 -9.08 -10.88 -4.18
N PHE A 206 -10.36 -10.66 -4.49
CA PHE A 206 -11.05 -11.43 -5.52
C PHE A 206 -10.47 -11.16 -6.91
N MET A 207 -10.43 -9.88 -7.34
CA MET A 207 -10.01 -9.55 -8.70
C MET A 207 -8.54 -9.91 -8.95
N PHE A 208 -7.66 -9.73 -7.97
CA PHE A 208 -6.25 -10.11 -8.10
C PHE A 208 -6.09 -11.63 -8.21
N MET A 209 -6.74 -12.40 -7.32
CA MET A 209 -6.59 -13.86 -7.28
C MET A 209 -7.11 -14.57 -8.53
N THR A 210 -8.15 -14.04 -9.20
CA THR A 210 -8.68 -14.65 -10.45
C THR A 210 -7.66 -14.76 -11.59
N VAL A 211 -6.55 -14.02 -11.53
CA VAL A 211 -5.48 -14.05 -12.54
C VAL A 211 -4.15 -14.45 -11.91
N PHE A 212 -3.81 -13.84 -10.78
CA PHE A 212 -2.52 -14.04 -10.17
C PHE A 212 -2.38 -15.45 -9.57
N GLY A 213 -3.41 -15.88 -8.83
CA GLY A 213 -3.46 -17.15 -8.10
C GLY A 213 -3.75 -18.38 -8.96
N VAL A 214 -4.00 -18.21 -10.27
CA VAL A 214 -4.18 -19.33 -11.19
C VAL A 214 -2.89 -20.17 -11.27
N PRO A 215 -2.97 -21.50 -11.08
CA PRO A 215 -1.80 -22.37 -11.12
C PRO A 215 -1.02 -22.29 -12.45
N ARG A 216 0.31 -22.36 -12.34
CA ARG A 216 1.24 -22.43 -13.47
C ARG A 216 2.17 -23.63 -13.23
N PRO A 217 1.73 -24.86 -13.58
CA PRO A 217 2.44 -26.09 -13.19
C PRO A 217 3.78 -26.26 -13.90
N GLU A 218 3.94 -25.61 -15.06
CA GLU A 218 5.17 -25.62 -15.84
C GLU A 218 5.55 -24.19 -16.22
N PRO A 219 6.83 -23.94 -16.56
CA PRO A 219 7.26 -22.64 -17.03
C PRO A 219 6.48 -22.14 -18.24
N ILE A 220 5.98 -20.90 -18.18
CA ILE A 220 5.19 -20.27 -19.25
C ILE A 220 5.56 -18.81 -19.49
N THR A 221 5.27 -18.35 -20.70
CA THR A 221 5.34 -16.96 -21.12
C THR A 221 3.95 -16.27 -21.07
N PRO A 222 3.88 -14.93 -20.99
CA PRO A 222 2.64 -14.16 -20.90
C PRO A 222 1.55 -14.49 -21.93
N ASP A 223 1.92 -14.84 -23.16
CA ASP A 223 0.98 -15.25 -24.21
C ASP A 223 0.20 -16.53 -23.87
N LYS A 224 0.74 -17.37 -22.97
CA LYS A 224 0.10 -18.58 -22.43
C LYS A 224 -0.42 -18.38 -21.01
N GLY A 225 -0.36 -17.16 -20.48
CA GLY A 225 -0.79 -16.83 -19.14
C GLY A 225 -2.32 -16.91 -18.95
N PRO A 226 -2.78 -16.93 -17.68
CA PRO A 226 -4.21 -16.87 -17.37
C PRO A 226 -4.83 -15.57 -17.91
N LYS A 227 -6.05 -15.69 -18.42
CA LYS A 227 -6.81 -14.53 -18.91
C LYS A 227 -7.46 -13.78 -17.74
N ARG A 228 -7.65 -12.48 -17.93
CA ARG A 228 -8.35 -11.65 -16.95
C ARG A 228 -9.79 -12.10 -16.78
N PHE A 229 -10.24 -12.24 -15.53
CA PHE A 229 -11.65 -12.41 -15.24
C PHE A 229 -12.45 -11.19 -15.70
N VAL A 230 -13.57 -11.44 -16.38
CA VAL A 230 -14.49 -10.42 -16.84
C VAL A 230 -15.80 -10.62 -16.07
N PRO A 231 -16.13 -9.71 -15.13
CA PRO A 231 -17.40 -9.74 -14.43
C PRO A 231 -18.57 -9.67 -15.42
N PRO A 232 -19.70 -10.37 -15.19
CA PRO A 232 -20.87 -10.36 -16.06
C PRO A 232 -21.56 -9.00 -16.13
N VAL A 233 -21.36 -8.15 -15.11
CA VAL A 233 -21.85 -6.77 -15.05
C VAL A 233 -20.68 -5.83 -14.76
N LYS A 234 -20.73 -4.61 -15.29
CA LYS A 234 -19.64 -3.64 -15.11
C LYS A 234 -19.68 -2.95 -13.76
N ASP A 235 -20.85 -2.76 -13.17
CA ASP A 235 -20.97 -2.14 -11.85
C ASP A 235 -20.45 -3.12 -10.79
N MET A 236 -19.27 -2.83 -10.23
CA MET A 236 -18.65 -3.70 -9.23
C MET A 236 -19.45 -3.75 -7.93
N TYR A 237 -20.15 -2.69 -7.56
CA TYR A 237 -21.03 -2.70 -6.38
C TYR A 237 -22.15 -3.73 -6.60
N ASN A 238 -22.85 -3.66 -7.73
CA ASN A 238 -23.90 -4.62 -8.04
C ASN A 238 -23.36 -6.04 -8.25
N PHE A 239 -22.21 -6.20 -8.93
CA PHE A 239 -21.58 -7.49 -9.14
C PHE A 239 -21.39 -8.26 -7.83
N PHE A 240 -20.75 -7.63 -6.84
CA PHE A 240 -20.48 -8.28 -5.56
C PHE A 240 -21.74 -8.43 -4.72
N LEU A 241 -22.65 -7.44 -4.73
CA LEU A 241 -23.87 -7.51 -3.93
C LEU A 241 -24.82 -8.62 -4.41
N GLU A 242 -25.03 -8.74 -5.73
CA GLU A 242 -25.85 -9.79 -6.34
C GLU A 242 -25.21 -11.18 -6.28
N SER A 243 -23.90 -11.25 -6.04
CA SER A 243 -23.20 -12.52 -5.80
C SER A 243 -23.45 -13.08 -4.40
N GLY A 244 -24.10 -12.32 -3.51
CA GLY A 244 -24.45 -12.76 -2.17
C GLY A 244 -23.26 -12.72 -1.22
N SER A 245 -23.02 -13.80 -0.48
CA SER A 245 -21.90 -13.91 0.46
C SER A 245 -20.57 -14.20 -0.25
N ASN A 246 -19.46 -14.10 0.50
CA ASN A 246 -18.13 -14.50 0.01
C ASN A 246 -18.14 -15.98 -0.43
N LYS A 247 -18.80 -16.85 0.33
CA LYS A 247 -18.97 -18.27 0.00
C LYS A 247 -19.67 -18.44 -1.35
N GLU A 248 -20.82 -17.79 -1.53
CA GLU A 248 -21.62 -17.88 -2.75
C GLU A 248 -20.86 -17.34 -3.97
N LEU A 249 -20.14 -16.22 -3.81
CA LEU A 249 -19.24 -15.66 -4.82
C LEU A 249 -18.13 -16.64 -5.23
N LYS A 250 -17.45 -17.24 -4.24
CA LYS A 250 -16.37 -18.22 -4.47
C LYS A 250 -16.88 -19.45 -5.20
N ASP A 251 -17.99 -20.02 -4.75
CA ASP A 251 -18.61 -21.20 -5.35
C ASP A 251 -19.00 -20.94 -6.81
N LYS A 252 -19.47 -19.72 -7.11
CA LYS A 252 -19.90 -19.32 -8.46
C LYS A 252 -18.76 -19.08 -9.45
N TYR A 253 -17.66 -18.45 -9.02
CA TYR A 253 -16.64 -17.95 -9.97
C TYR A 253 -15.22 -18.51 -9.80
N MET A 254 -14.87 -19.09 -8.65
CA MET A 254 -13.50 -19.56 -8.38
C MET A 254 -13.41 -21.06 -8.13
N GLY A 255 -14.42 -21.66 -7.49
CA GLY A 255 -14.39 -23.06 -7.09
C GLY A 255 -13.23 -23.35 -6.11
N THR A 256 -12.46 -24.41 -6.38
CA THR A 256 -11.31 -24.85 -5.57
C THR A 256 -9.96 -24.61 -6.26
N ASN A 257 -9.94 -23.94 -7.41
CA ASN A 257 -8.76 -23.90 -8.30
C ASN A 257 -7.63 -22.95 -7.84
N ILE A 258 -7.93 -21.97 -6.98
CA ILE A 258 -6.96 -20.97 -6.52
C ILE A 258 -6.55 -21.31 -5.10
N LYS A 259 -5.35 -21.86 -4.93
CA LYS A 259 -4.85 -22.38 -3.65
C LYS A 259 -4.94 -21.33 -2.54
N PHE A 260 -4.32 -20.18 -2.72
CA PHE A 260 -4.22 -19.17 -1.66
C PHE A 260 -5.59 -18.61 -1.25
N PHE A 261 -6.52 -18.46 -2.20
CA PHE A 261 -7.88 -18.04 -1.89
C PHE A 261 -8.63 -19.10 -1.07
N ASN A 262 -8.37 -20.40 -1.27
CA ASN A 262 -8.89 -21.43 -0.36
C ASN A 262 -8.20 -21.39 1.02
N ASP A 263 -6.88 -21.15 1.05
CA ASP A 263 -6.15 -21.03 2.31
C ASP A 263 -6.73 -19.90 3.17
N MET A 264 -7.08 -18.74 2.58
CA MET A 264 -7.76 -17.64 3.28
C MET A 264 -9.06 -18.07 3.97
N TYR A 265 -9.86 -18.94 3.32
CA TYR A 265 -11.13 -19.43 3.88
C TYR A 265 -10.91 -20.44 5.01
N ALA A 266 -9.82 -21.22 4.93
CA ALA A 266 -9.42 -22.17 5.96
C ALA A 266 -8.80 -21.48 7.19
N HIS A 267 -8.30 -20.26 7.03
CA HIS A 267 -7.62 -19.48 8.06
C HIS A 267 -8.34 -18.13 8.27
N PRO A 268 -9.57 -18.14 8.81
CA PRO A 268 -10.40 -16.95 8.96
C PRO A 268 -9.87 -15.94 9.99
N ASP A 269 -9.05 -16.41 10.94
CA ASP A 269 -8.48 -15.63 12.03
C ASP A 269 -6.95 -15.52 11.88
N TYR A 270 -6.29 -14.64 12.63
CA TYR A 270 -4.82 -14.45 12.58
C TYR A 270 -4.04 -15.57 13.28
N ASP A 271 -4.22 -16.80 12.80
CA ASP A 271 -3.58 -18.00 13.31
C ASP A 271 -2.13 -18.15 12.81
N GLN A 272 -1.56 -19.35 12.96
CA GLN A 272 -0.17 -19.61 12.59
C GLN A 272 0.08 -19.45 11.09
N PHE A 273 -0.91 -19.70 10.22
CA PHE A 273 -0.76 -19.57 8.76
C PHE A 273 -0.38 -18.14 8.36
N TRP A 274 -1.04 -17.16 8.97
CA TRP A 274 -0.77 -15.74 8.75
C TRP A 274 0.50 -15.28 9.46
N LYS A 275 0.72 -15.74 10.70
CA LYS A 275 1.92 -15.41 11.48
C LYS A 275 3.21 -15.88 10.80
N ASP A 276 3.20 -17.07 10.18
CA ASP A 276 4.35 -17.60 9.45
C ASP A 276 4.68 -16.80 8.17
N ARG A 277 3.70 -16.10 7.59
CA ARG A 277 3.86 -15.27 6.39
C ARG A 277 4.27 -13.83 6.71
N ASN A 278 4.24 -13.44 7.97
CA ASN A 278 4.66 -12.11 8.39
C ASN A 278 6.20 -12.03 8.45
N ILE A 279 6.80 -11.26 7.53
CA ILE A 279 8.25 -11.10 7.45
C ILE A 279 8.83 -10.20 8.55
N LEU A 280 8.02 -9.30 9.13
CA LEU A 280 8.49 -8.24 10.02
C LEU A 280 9.28 -8.74 11.25
N PRO A 281 8.90 -9.84 11.94
CA PRO A 281 9.66 -10.37 13.08
C PRO A 281 11.03 -10.95 12.71
N HIS A 282 11.30 -11.18 11.42
CA HIS A 282 12.54 -11.80 10.94
C HIS A 282 13.61 -10.78 10.54
N LEU A 283 13.29 -9.47 10.55
CA LEU A 283 14.17 -8.38 10.16
C LEU A 283 15.22 -8.08 11.25
N THR A 284 15.98 -9.09 11.65
CA THR A 284 17.06 -9.00 12.65
C THR A 284 18.42 -9.07 11.97
N GLN A 285 19.42 -8.40 12.55
CA GLN A 285 20.79 -8.37 12.04
C GLN A 285 20.89 -7.79 10.61
N VAL A 286 20.13 -6.73 10.34
CA VAL A 286 20.17 -6.01 9.06
C VAL A 286 21.55 -5.38 8.85
N LYS A 287 22.22 -5.78 7.77
CA LYS A 287 23.57 -5.32 7.37
C LYS A 287 23.61 -4.27 6.26
N PRO A 288 22.84 -4.39 5.15
CA PRO A 288 22.88 -3.38 4.09
C PRO A 288 22.24 -2.06 4.57
N ALA A 289 22.54 -0.96 3.89
CA ALA A 289 21.75 0.26 4.01
C ALA A 289 20.34 0.00 3.45
N VAL A 290 19.30 0.52 4.10
CA VAL A 290 17.91 0.32 3.71
C VAL A 290 17.25 1.67 3.44
N MET A 291 16.53 1.77 2.32
CA MET A 291 15.63 2.89 2.02
C MET A 291 14.22 2.35 1.79
N VAL A 292 13.40 2.39 2.83
CA VAL A 292 11.98 2.05 2.75
C VAL A 292 11.23 3.21 2.12
N VAL A 293 10.45 2.93 1.06
CA VAL A 293 9.73 3.96 0.30
C VAL A 293 8.24 3.66 0.31
N GLY A 294 7.39 4.68 0.35
CA GLY A 294 5.95 4.48 0.18
C GLY A 294 5.18 5.78 -0.05
N GLY A 295 3.87 5.64 -0.19
CA GLY A 295 2.96 6.76 -0.42
C GLY A 295 1.97 6.95 0.73
N PHE A 296 1.73 8.19 1.15
CA PHE A 296 0.65 8.50 2.09
C PHE A 296 -0.74 8.18 1.56
N PHE A 297 -0.91 8.13 0.23
CA PHE A 297 -2.16 7.72 -0.42
C PHE A 297 -2.03 6.36 -1.10
N ASP A 298 -1.05 5.55 -0.67
CA ASP A 298 -0.97 4.15 -1.05
C ASP A 298 -2.24 3.44 -0.55
N ALA A 299 -2.87 2.76 -1.50
CA ALA A 299 -4.17 2.13 -1.37
C ALA A 299 -4.06 0.61 -1.26
N GLU A 300 -2.84 0.07 -1.29
CA GLU A 300 -2.54 -1.36 -1.34
C GLU A 300 -1.62 -1.73 -0.17
N ASP A 301 -0.45 -1.07 -0.03
CA ASP A 301 0.62 -1.51 0.90
C ASP A 301 1.15 -0.37 1.80
N ALA A 302 0.27 0.52 2.25
CA ALA A 302 0.66 1.60 3.17
C ALA A 302 1.17 1.05 4.51
N TYR A 303 0.54 -0.01 5.02
CA TYR A 303 0.94 -0.68 6.26
C TYR A 303 2.37 -1.20 6.15
N GLY A 304 2.67 -1.95 5.08
CA GLY A 304 3.98 -2.56 4.87
C GLY A 304 5.12 -1.55 4.78
N THR A 305 4.93 -0.37 4.20
CA THR A 305 5.94 0.71 4.25
C THR A 305 6.28 1.10 5.69
N PHE A 306 5.29 1.52 6.48
CA PHE A 306 5.58 2.07 7.81
C PHE A 306 6.01 0.98 8.79
N GLU A 307 5.42 -0.21 8.72
CA GLU A 307 5.76 -1.32 9.61
C GLU A 307 7.11 -1.95 9.28
N THR A 308 7.55 -1.97 8.02
CA THR A 308 8.92 -2.38 7.67
C THR A 308 9.94 -1.44 8.32
N TYR A 309 9.75 -0.12 8.19
CA TYR A 309 10.63 0.86 8.82
C TYR A 309 10.62 0.72 10.35
N LYS A 310 9.43 0.69 10.99
CA LYS A 310 9.28 0.51 12.45
C LYS A 310 9.94 -0.79 12.94
N ALA A 311 9.80 -1.89 12.19
CA ALA A 311 10.40 -3.17 12.55
C ALA A 311 11.93 -3.13 12.51
N ILE A 312 12.53 -2.50 11.50
CA ILE A 312 13.98 -2.36 11.38
C ILE A 312 14.52 -1.46 12.50
N GLU A 313 13.91 -0.30 12.76
CA GLU A 313 14.29 0.60 13.85
C GLU A 313 14.31 -0.11 15.20
N LYS A 314 13.22 -0.83 15.50
CA LYS A 314 13.05 -1.55 16.77
C LYS A 314 14.07 -2.68 16.94
N GLN A 315 14.34 -3.43 15.88
CA GLN A 315 15.15 -4.66 15.95
C GLN A 315 16.63 -4.41 15.65
N ASN A 316 16.98 -3.28 15.04
CA ASN A 316 18.32 -2.92 14.59
C ASN A 316 18.59 -1.42 14.79
N PRO A 317 18.68 -0.93 16.05
CA PRO A 317 18.81 0.50 16.35
C PRO A 317 20.13 1.17 15.87
N LYS A 318 20.99 0.41 15.19
CA LYS A 318 22.24 0.88 14.56
C LYS A 318 22.26 0.67 13.04
N ALA A 319 21.19 0.11 12.47
CA ALA A 319 21.08 -0.03 11.03
C ALA A 319 20.95 1.35 10.39
N ASN A 320 21.43 1.46 9.17
CA ASN A 320 21.18 2.63 8.37
C ASN A 320 19.85 2.44 7.64
N ASN A 321 18.78 2.96 8.22
CA ASN A 321 17.41 2.73 7.80
C ASN A 321 16.75 4.07 7.49
N ILE A 322 16.42 4.29 6.23
CA ILE A 322 15.90 5.54 5.71
C ILE A 322 14.43 5.33 5.33
N LEU A 323 13.54 6.20 5.77
CA LEU A 323 12.16 6.28 5.31
C LEU A 323 12.02 7.40 4.28
N VAL A 324 11.34 7.11 3.17
CA VAL A 324 10.85 8.12 2.24
C VAL A 324 9.35 7.93 2.02
N ALA A 325 8.56 8.93 2.38
CA ALA A 325 7.12 8.89 2.16
C ALA A 325 6.65 10.16 1.43
N GLY A 326 6.06 9.97 0.25
CA GLY A 326 5.55 11.05 -0.60
C GLY A 326 4.03 11.05 -0.74
N PRO A 327 3.44 12.02 -1.45
CA PRO A 327 1.99 12.13 -1.63
C PRO A 327 1.51 11.24 -2.78
N TRP A 328 1.97 10.00 -2.79
CA TRP A 328 1.81 9.09 -3.91
C TRP A 328 0.74 8.04 -3.63
N PHE A 329 0.07 7.61 -4.69
CA PHE A 329 -0.60 6.32 -4.73
C PHE A 329 0.43 5.19 -4.84
N HIS A 330 -0.06 3.95 -4.79
CA HIS A 330 0.77 2.75 -4.91
C HIS A 330 1.73 2.75 -6.12
N GLY A 331 3.03 2.80 -5.87
CA GLY A 331 4.07 2.88 -6.90
C GLY A 331 4.11 4.18 -7.70
N GLY A 332 3.44 5.24 -7.24
CA GLY A 332 3.30 6.50 -7.98
C GLY A 332 4.61 7.23 -8.23
N TRP A 333 5.61 7.04 -7.35
CA TRP A 333 6.93 7.69 -7.42
C TRP A 333 7.80 7.32 -8.62
N VAL A 334 7.40 6.34 -9.44
CA VAL A 334 8.10 5.97 -10.69
C VAL A 334 7.23 6.09 -11.95
N ARG A 335 5.97 6.55 -11.81
CA ARG A 335 4.96 6.50 -12.89
C ARG A 335 4.59 7.87 -13.46
N GLY A 336 5.21 8.94 -12.98
CA GLY A 336 4.98 10.31 -13.41
C GLY A 336 5.91 11.28 -12.68
N ASP A 337 5.66 12.58 -12.81
CA ASP A 337 6.42 13.60 -12.09
C ASP A 337 5.95 13.82 -10.64
N GLY A 338 4.76 13.32 -10.27
CA GLY A 338 4.21 13.43 -8.93
C GLY A 338 3.64 14.81 -8.59
N ARG A 339 3.31 15.66 -9.58
CA ARG A 339 2.68 16.98 -9.35
C ARG A 339 1.18 16.91 -9.04
N GLN A 340 0.55 15.75 -9.23
CA GLN A 340 -0.88 15.60 -9.05
C GLN A 340 -1.21 14.14 -8.77
N PHE A 341 -2.23 13.94 -7.95
CA PHE A 341 -2.93 12.66 -7.82
C PHE A 341 -4.43 12.93 -7.76
N GLY A 342 -5.23 12.28 -8.62
CA GLY A 342 -6.67 12.52 -8.74
C GLY A 342 -6.99 14.01 -8.89
N ASP A 343 -7.86 14.51 -8.00
CA ASP A 343 -8.30 15.90 -7.93
C ASP A 343 -7.41 16.77 -7.02
N ILE A 344 -6.26 16.27 -6.59
CA ILE A 344 -5.34 16.96 -5.68
C ILE A 344 -4.03 17.31 -6.39
N LYS A 345 -3.66 18.58 -6.32
CA LYS A 345 -2.41 19.14 -6.87
C LYS A 345 -1.34 19.22 -5.77
N PHE A 346 -0.10 18.93 -6.17
CA PHE A 346 1.11 19.21 -5.40
C PHE A 346 1.96 20.24 -6.14
N ASP A 347 2.53 21.22 -5.42
CA ASP A 347 3.29 22.32 -6.03
C ASP A 347 4.71 21.90 -6.50
N HIS A 348 5.07 20.64 -6.32
CA HIS A 348 6.40 20.08 -6.59
C HIS A 348 6.32 18.84 -7.48
N PRO A 349 7.30 18.59 -8.36
CA PRO A 349 7.47 17.31 -9.02
C PRO A 349 8.00 16.26 -8.03
N THR A 350 7.17 15.90 -7.06
CA THR A 350 7.58 15.11 -5.89
C THR A 350 8.29 13.82 -6.25
N SER A 351 7.88 13.15 -7.32
CA SER A 351 8.53 11.93 -7.80
C SER A 351 9.92 12.22 -8.36
N ILE A 352 10.09 13.27 -9.15
CA ILE A 352 11.40 13.65 -9.69
C ILE A 352 12.36 14.07 -8.58
N ASP A 353 11.86 14.84 -7.60
CA ASP A 353 12.66 15.27 -6.45
C ASP A 353 13.18 14.07 -5.66
N TYR A 354 12.32 13.08 -5.41
CA TYR A 354 12.72 11.81 -4.79
C TYR A 354 13.75 11.04 -5.62
N GLN A 355 13.47 10.82 -6.91
CA GLN A 355 14.32 10.03 -7.79
C GLN A 355 15.73 10.63 -7.87
N GLN A 356 15.83 11.94 -8.06
CA GLN A 356 17.10 12.63 -8.30
C GLN A 356 17.89 12.92 -7.02
N ASN A 357 17.20 13.21 -5.91
CA ASN A 357 17.86 13.66 -4.68
C ASN A 357 17.97 12.58 -3.60
N LEU A 358 17.21 11.47 -3.71
CA LEU A 358 17.19 10.41 -2.70
C LEU A 358 17.59 9.05 -3.28
N GLU A 359 16.77 8.42 -4.13
CA GLU A 359 17.02 7.03 -4.56
C GLU A 359 18.29 6.88 -5.42
N LEU A 360 18.46 7.73 -6.43
CA LEU A 360 19.65 7.67 -7.29
C LEU A 360 20.95 7.95 -6.52
N PRO A 361 21.03 9.01 -5.67
CA PRO A 361 22.19 9.22 -4.80
C PRO A 361 22.42 8.07 -3.82
N PHE A 362 21.36 7.45 -3.28
CA PHE A 362 21.47 6.31 -2.37
C PHE A 362 22.20 5.14 -3.04
N PHE A 363 21.70 4.67 -4.19
CA PHE A 363 22.36 3.56 -4.88
C PHE A 363 23.76 3.92 -5.40
N ASN A 364 23.96 5.14 -5.91
CA ASN A 364 25.30 5.59 -6.34
C ASN A 364 26.30 5.64 -5.17
N TYR A 365 25.88 6.11 -4.00
CA TYR A 365 26.75 6.18 -2.83
C TYR A 365 27.11 4.77 -2.33
N TYR A 366 26.12 3.93 -2.00
CA TYR A 366 26.39 2.62 -1.39
C TYR A 366 27.00 1.60 -2.36
N LEU A 367 26.66 1.67 -3.65
CA LEU A 367 27.09 0.67 -4.64
C LEU A 367 28.30 1.11 -5.47
N LYS A 368 28.52 2.41 -5.66
CA LYS A 368 29.63 2.94 -6.46
C LYS A 368 30.63 3.76 -5.67
N GLY A 369 30.30 4.20 -4.46
CA GLY A 369 31.10 5.20 -3.74
C GLY A 369 31.11 6.56 -4.45
N LYS A 370 30.10 6.84 -5.28
CA LYS A 370 29.98 8.07 -6.07
C LYS A 370 29.13 9.07 -5.31
N GLY A 371 29.65 10.28 -5.10
CA GLY A 371 28.93 11.39 -4.48
C GLY A 371 28.73 11.23 -2.96
N GLN A 372 27.68 11.84 -2.44
CA GLN A 372 27.25 11.77 -1.04
C GLN A 372 25.74 11.53 -1.00
N PHE A 373 25.26 10.78 -0.01
CA PHE A 373 23.84 10.72 0.33
C PHE A 373 23.54 11.77 1.39
N LYS A 374 22.61 12.69 1.12
CA LYS A 374 22.27 13.84 1.97
C LYS A 374 20.87 13.79 2.59
N GLY A 375 20.14 12.68 2.42
CA GLY A 375 18.85 12.50 3.09
C GLY A 375 19.02 12.31 4.59
N GLY A 376 18.03 12.72 5.38
CA GLY A 376 17.96 12.34 6.79
C GLY A 376 17.36 10.95 6.96
N GLU A 377 17.12 10.55 8.21
CA GLU A 377 16.51 9.25 8.51
C GLU A 377 15.09 9.15 7.93
N ALA A 378 14.26 10.19 8.09
CA ALA A 378 12.94 10.25 7.49
C ALA A 378 12.81 11.47 6.56
N ASN A 379 12.46 11.23 5.31
CA ASN A 379 12.29 12.24 4.27
C ASN A 379 10.83 12.21 3.80
N ILE A 380 10.05 13.19 4.23
CA ILE A 380 8.59 13.12 4.26
C ILE A 380 8.01 14.31 3.52
N PHE A 381 7.15 14.07 2.55
CA PHE A 381 6.36 15.13 1.94
C PHE A 381 5.10 15.34 2.77
N ILE A 382 4.99 16.51 3.40
CA ILE A 382 3.80 16.90 4.15
C ILE A 382 2.75 17.40 3.16
N THR A 383 1.69 16.61 3.01
CA THR A 383 0.51 16.95 2.21
C THR A 383 -0.24 18.14 2.82
N GLY A 384 -1.01 18.88 2.02
CA GLY A 384 -1.65 20.13 2.47
C GLY A 384 -0.71 21.33 2.44
N SER A 385 0.44 21.28 3.15
CA SER A 385 1.47 22.34 3.10
C SER A 385 2.36 22.26 1.85
N ASN A 386 2.36 21.13 1.14
CA ASN A 386 3.11 20.89 -0.09
C ASN A 386 4.64 21.01 0.09
N GLN A 387 5.19 20.45 1.16
CA GLN A 387 6.62 20.59 1.48
C GLN A 387 7.29 19.26 1.81
N TRP A 388 8.48 19.05 1.23
CA TRP A 388 9.42 18.05 1.74
C TRP A 388 10.02 18.53 3.07
N LYS A 389 9.98 17.68 4.09
CA LYS A 389 10.68 17.87 5.36
C LYS A 389 11.54 16.65 5.66
N THR A 390 12.65 16.90 6.33
CA THR A 390 13.56 15.86 6.81
C THR A 390 13.52 15.82 8.33
N PHE A 391 13.49 14.62 8.89
CA PHE A 391 13.47 14.37 10.32
C PHE A 391 14.55 13.34 10.69
N ASP A 392 15.05 13.45 11.93
CA ASP A 392 16.02 12.51 12.48
C ASP A 392 15.39 11.18 12.92
N THR A 393 14.06 11.09 12.90
CA THR A 393 13.30 9.86 13.17
C THR A 393 11.86 10.04 12.70
N TRP A 394 11.14 8.93 12.48
CA TRP A 394 9.71 8.95 12.22
C TRP A 394 8.94 8.06 13.20
N PRO A 395 7.81 8.55 13.78
CA PRO A 395 7.29 9.92 13.70
C PRO A 395 8.24 10.97 14.31
N PRO A 396 8.13 12.26 13.96
CA PRO A 396 9.01 13.30 14.48
C PRO A 396 8.91 13.43 16.00
N LYS A 397 10.03 13.69 16.69
CA LYS A 397 10.04 13.84 18.17
C LYS A 397 9.34 15.11 18.66
N ASN A 398 9.28 16.16 17.84
CA ASN A 398 8.72 17.45 18.20
C ASN A 398 7.20 17.50 17.98
N THR A 399 6.48 16.51 18.48
CA THR A 399 5.02 16.42 18.38
C THR A 399 4.34 16.54 19.75
N GLU A 400 3.06 16.90 19.74
CA GLU A 400 2.15 16.83 20.88
C GLU A 400 1.02 15.86 20.58
N THR A 401 0.85 14.85 21.43
CA THR A 401 -0.32 13.98 21.35
C THR A 401 -1.57 14.74 21.81
N LYS A 402 -2.60 14.78 20.96
CA LYS A 402 -3.90 15.36 21.28
C LYS A 402 -5.02 14.38 20.96
N GLN A 403 -6.17 14.58 21.62
CA GLN A 403 -7.38 13.79 21.40
C GLN A 403 -8.46 14.66 20.77
N LEU A 404 -8.95 14.26 19.61
CA LEU A 404 -10.12 14.84 18.96
C LEU A 404 -11.37 14.08 19.42
N TYR A 405 -12.05 14.60 20.44
CA TYR A 405 -13.24 14.02 21.03
C TYR A 405 -14.48 14.33 20.19
N PHE A 406 -15.29 13.30 19.98
CA PHE A 406 -16.59 13.43 19.33
C PHE A 406 -17.54 14.18 20.27
N GLN A 407 -18.47 14.94 19.68
CA GLN A 407 -19.38 15.81 20.42
C GLN A 407 -20.81 15.70 19.86
N PRO A 408 -21.84 16.06 20.65
CA PRO A 408 -23.21 16.16 20.17
C PRO A 408 -23.34 17.07 18.93
N ASN A 409 -24.30 16.74 18.07
CA ASN A 409 -24.62 17.48 16.84
C ASN A 409 -23.46 17.48 15.81
N GLY A 410 -22.70 16.39 15.72
CA GLY A 410 -21.66 16.21 14.70
C GLY A 410 -20.47 17.17 14.85
N LYS A 411 -20.18 17.60 16.08
CA LYS A 411 -19.01 18.46 16.36
C LYS A 411 -17.79 17.61 16.77
N LEU A 412 -16.60 18.17 16.56
CA LEU A 412 -15.32 17.60 16.99
C LEU A 412 -14.54 18.67 17.77
N SER A 413 -13.99 18.30 18.92
CA SER A 413 -13.25 19.24 19.80
C SER A 413 -12.08 18.56 20.51
N PHE A 414 -11.12 19.33 21.00
CA PHE A 414 -10.09 18.86 21.91
C PHE A 414 -10.57 18.73 23.37
N ASP A 415 -11.76 19.26 23.67
CA ASP A 415 -12.39 19.18 24.99
C ASP A 415 -13.36 18.00 25.08
N LYS A 416 -13.38 17.30 26.22
CA LYS A 416 -14.36 16.23 26.46
C LYS A 416 -15.75 16.79 26.72
N VAL A 417 -16.75 16.04 26.29
CA VAL A 417 -18.14 16.19 26.76
C VAL A 417 -18.20 15.94 28.27
N GLN A 418 -18.96 16.78 28.99
CA GLN A 418 -19.06 16.75 30.46
C GLN A 418 -20.38 16.17 30.99
N ARG A 419 -21.19 15.53 30.13
CA ARG A 419 -22.46 14.86 30.49
C ARG A 419 -22.34 13.35 30.32
N THR A 420 -23.20 12.60 31.00
CA THR A 420 -23.18 11.12 31.06
C THR A 420 -24.12 10.44 30.07
N ASP A 421 -24.97 11.18 29.37
CA ASP A 421 -26.05 10.70 28.51
C ASP A 421 -25.90 11.26 27.08
N SER A 422 -24.84 10.85 26.39
CA SER A 422 -24.41 11.44 25.12
C SER A 422 -23.95 10.37 24.12
N TRP A 423 -24.72 10.17 23.06
CA TRP A 423 -24.36 9.30 21.94
C TRP A 423 -25.12 9.70 20.68
N ASP A 424 -24.61 9.29 19.53
CA ASP A 424 -25.35 9.29 18.26
C ASP A 424 -25.76 7.85 17.90
N GLU A 425 -26.92 7.68 17.27
CA GLU A 425 -27.48 6.38 16.90
C GLU A 425 -27.81 6.32 15.41
N TYR A 426 -27.51 5.20 14.76
CA TYR A 426 -27.78 4.97 13.34
C TYR A 426 -27.94 3.48 13.04
N VAL A 427 -28.53 3.16 11.88
CA VAL A 427 -28.76 1.78 11.45
C VAL A 427 -27.82 1.43 10.30
N SER A 428 -27.09 0.33 10.42
CA SER A 428 -26.32 -0.25 9.33
C SER A 428 -27.08 -1.44 8.73
N ASP A 429 -27.22 -1.44 7.41
CA ASP A 429 -27.89 -2.47 6.62
C ASP A 429 -26.91 -3.12 5.63
N PRO A 430 -26.46 -4.36 5.86
CA PRO A 430 -25.57 -5.05 4.93
C PRO A 430 -26.19 -5.32 3.55
N ASN A 431 -27.50 -5.15 3.35
CA ASN A 431 -28.13 -5.20 2.03
C ASN A 431 -28.16 -3.84 1.31
N LYS A 432 -27.72 -2.77 1.97
CA LYS A 432 -27.51 -1.43 1.39
C LYS A 432 -26.18 -0.83 1.86
N PRO A 433 -25.05 -1.55 1.73
CA PRO A 433 -23.79 -1.14 2.31
C PRO A 433 -23.31 0.21 1.73
N VAL A 434 -22.58 0.97 2.52
CA VAL A 434 -22.02 2.26 2.10
C VAL A 434 -20.97 2.01 1.01
N PRO A 435 -21.10 2.62 -0.18
CA PRO A 435 -20.09 2.46 -1.22
C PRO A 435 -18.76 3.10 -0.79
N HIS A 436 -17.64 2.57 -1.27
CA HIS A 436 -16.32 3.10 -0.95
C HIS A 436 -15.94 4.37 -1.69
N GLN A 437 -16.60 4.62 -2.81
CA GLN A 437 -16.37 5.76 -3.69
C GLN A 437 -17.71 6.17 -4.30
N ASP A 438 -17.85 7.44 -4.66
CA ASP A 438 -19.06 7.95 -5.31
C ASP A 438 -19.24 7.37 -6.72
N GLY A 439 -20.49 7.29 -7.19
CA GLY A 439 -20.83 6.84 -8.53
C GLY A 439 -20.64 5.33 -8.79
N VAL A 440 -20.82 4.94 -10.05
CA VAL A 440 -20.70 3.54 -10.50
C VAL A 440 -19.26 3.26 -10.89
N GLN A 441 -18.64 2.30 -10.18
CA GLN A 441 -17.25 1.92 -10.38
C GLN A 441 -17.13 0.62 -11.16
N THR A 442 -16.34 0.63 -12.25
CA THR A 442 -16.08 -0.58 -13.06
C THR A 442 -14.90 -1.42 -12.61
N SER A 443 -14.15 -0.90 -11.64
CA SER A 443 -12.98 -1.50 -11.00
C SER A 443 -12.66 -0.69 -9.76
N ARG A 444 -11.87 -1.24 -8.82
CA ARG A 444 -11.30 -0.43 -7.74
C ARG A 444 -10.32 0.59 -8.31
N THR A 445 -10.63 1.88 -8.20
CA THR A 445 -9.71 2.96 -8.59
C THR A 445 -8.62 3.11 -7.53
N ARG A 446 -7.49 3.73 -7.86
CA ARG A 446 -6.50 4.09 -6.82
C ARG A 446 -6.89 5.42 -6.15
N GLU A 447 -7.62 6.26 -6.86
CA GLU A 447 -8.03 7.61 -6.48
C GLU A 447 -9.01 7.64 -5.29
N TYR A 448 -9.72 6.54 -4.98
CA TYR A 448 -10.64 6.52 -3.82
C TYR A 448 -10.00 7.00 -2.51
N MET A 449 -8.67 6.84 -2.37
CA MET A 449 -7.89 7.28 -1.21
C MET A 449 -7.83 8.78 -0.98
N ILE A 450 -8.20 9.60 -1.97
CA ILE A 450 -8.22 11.07 -1.91
C ILE A 450 -9.53 11.67 -2.43
N ASP A 451 -10.46 10.81 -2.81
CA ASP A 451 -11.74 11.20 -3.38
C ASP A 451 -12.65 11.88 -2.35
N ASP A 452 -13.55 12.69 -2.88
CA ASP A 452 -14.54 13.44 -2.12
C ASP A 452 -15.47 12.52 -1.33
N GLN A 453 -15.53 12.71 -0.01
CA GLN A 453 -16.37 11.93 0.88
C GLN A 453 -17.77 12.53 1.10
N ARG A 454 -18.14 13.61 0.38
CA ARG A 454 -19.48 14.23 0.49
C ARG A 454 -20.63 13.28 0.16
N PHE A 455 -20.43 12.28 -0.68
CA PHE A 455 -21.46 11.28 -0.97
C PHE A 455 -21.82 10.47 0.28
N ALA A 456 -20.82 10.12 1.11
CA ALA A 456 -21.00 9.38 2.35
C ALA A 456 -21.65 10.26 3.43
N SER A 457 -21.22 11.51 3.56
CA SER A 457 -21.79 12.48 4.52
C SER A 457 -23.30 12.71 4.40
N LYS A 458 -23.89 12.42 3.23
CA LYS A 458 -25.33 12.58 2.98
C LYS A 458 -26.17 11.38 3.41
N ARG A 459 -25.52 10.28 3.80
CA ARG A 459 -26.21 9.04 4.12
C ARG A 459 -26.56 8.96 5.61
N PRO A 460 -27.72 8.37 5.97
CA PRO A 460 -28.13 8.22 7.36
C PRO A 460 -27.33 7.16 8.14
N ASP A 461 -26.59 6.30 7.44
CA ASP A 461 -25.75 5.23 8.01
C ASP A 461 -24.25 5.59 8.06
N VAL A 462 -23.94 6.89 8.00
CA VAL A 462 -22.59 7.46 8.14
C VAL A 462 -22.66 8.63 9.12
N MET A 463 -21.94 8.51 10.25
CA MET A 463 -21.83 9.59 11.23
C MET A 463 -20.69 10.53 10.87
N VAL A 464 -20.91 11.83 11.03
CA VAL A 464 -19.98 12.89 10.61
C VAL A 464 -19.72 13.82 11.79
N TYR A 465 -18.44 13.99 12.14
CA TYR A 465 -17.98 14.90 13.19
C TYR A 465 -16.94 15.84 12.61
N GLN A 466 -17.03 17.14 12.87
CA GLN A 466 -16.04 18.09 12.37
C GLN A 466 -15.76 19.24 13.33
N THR A 467 -14.57 19.80 13.23
CA THR A 467 -14.19 21.01 13.95
C THR A 467 -14.92 22.23 13.39
N ASP A 468 -14.85 23.34 14.12
CA ASP A 468 -14.99 24.66 13.51
C ASP A 468 -13.89 24.90 12.48
N ALA A 469 -14.08 25.91 11.61
CA ALA A 469 -13.04 26.30 10.66
C ALA A 469 -11.76 26.67 11.44
N LEU A 470 -10.65 26.05 11.07
CA LEU A 470 -9.38 26.21 11.75
C LEU A 470 -8.90 27.65 11.65
N GLN A 471 -8.42 28.19 12.78
CA GLN A 471 -7.91 29.57 12.84
C GLN A 471 -6.42 29.65 12.47
N GLU A 472 -5.73 28.52 12.51
CA GLU A 472 -4.32 28.34 12.21
C GLU A 472 -4.11 26.98 11.53
N ASP A 473 -2.95 26.81 10.88
CA ASP A 473 -2.58 25.53 10.27
C ASP A 473 -2.30 24.49 11.36
N ILE A 474 -2.79 23.27 11.18
CA ILE A 474 -2.50 22.13 12.06
C ILE A 474 -1.84 21.04 11.24
N THR A 475 -0.60 20.70 11.56
CA THR A 475 0.12 19.60 10.91
C THR A 475 0.06 18.34 11.78
N LEU A 476 -0.54 17.27 11.26
CA LEU A 476 -0.57 15.96 11.89
C LEU A 476 0.47 15.04 11.25
N THR A 477 1.24 14.33 12.07
CA THR A 477 2.30 13.40 11.65
C THR A 477 2.27 12.10 12.44
N GLY A 478 2.56 10.98 11.79
CA GLY A 478 2.63 9.67 12.44
C GLY A 478 1.29 8.93 12.49
N PRO A 479 1.15 7.92 13.35
CA PRO A 479 -0.05 7.08 13.41
C PRO A 479 -1.26 7.87 13.93
N VAL A 480 -2.44 7.44 13.49
CA VAL A 480 -3.74 7.92 14.00
C VAL A 480 -4.39 6.78 14.76
N ILE A 481 -4.76 6.99 16.02
CA ILE A 481 -5.31 5.93 16.87
C ILE A 481 -6.78 6.22 17.16
N ASN A 482 -7.66 5.31 16.74
CA ASN A 482 -9.08 5.38 17.02
C ASN A 482 -9.35 4.80 18.40
N HIS A 483 -10.00 5.57 19.28
CA HIS A 483 -10.49 5.13 20.58
C HIS A 483 -12.02 5.17 20.56
N LEU A 484 -12.64 4.08 20.10
CA LEU A 484 -14.09 4.03 19.95
C LEU A 484 -14.77 3.42 21.18
N PHE A 485 -15.85 4.04 21.63
CA PHE A 485 -16.82 3.48 22.56
C PHE A 485 -18.14 3.33 21.83
N VAL A 486 -18.55 2.07 21.60
CA VAL A 486 -19.63 1.74 20.67
C VAL A 486 -20.54 0.68 21.25
N SER A 487 -21.79 0.65 20.81
CA SER A 487 -22.65 -0.53 20.99
C SER A 487 -23.36 -0.87 19.70
N THR A 488 -23.75 -2.14 19.57
CA THR A 488 -24.51 -2.66 18.44
C THR A 488 -25.65 -3.53 18.96
N THR A 489 -26.78 -3.58 18.26
CA THR A 489 -27.84 -4.58 18.53
C THR A 489 -27.49 -5.96 17.97
N GLY A 490 -26.48 -6.06 17.11
CA GLY A 490 -25.93 -7.32 16.60
C GLY A 490 -24.90 -7.94 17.54
N THR A 491 -24.18 -8.94 17.04
CA THR A 491 -23.10 -9.63 17.78
C THR A 491 -21.74 -9.50 17.10
N ASP A 492 -21.67 -8.81 15.96
CA ASP A 492 -20.44 -8.39 15.29
C ASP A 492 -20.68 -7.09 14.53
N ALA A 493 -19.62 -6.39 14.15
CA ALA A 493 -19.65 -5.15 13.37
C ALA A 493 -18.26 -4.85 12.82
N ASP A 494 -18.18 -4.30 11.61
CA ASP A 494 -16.97 -3.60 11.17
C ASP A 494 -17.08 -2.12 11.54
N TYR A 495 -15.95 -1.48 11.83
CA TYR A 495 -15.87 -0.04 12.12
C TYR A 495 -14.88 0.62 11.19
N VAL A 496 -15.38 1.43 10.27
CA VAL A 496 -14.59 2.26 9.36
C VAL A 496 -14.51 3.65 9.96
N VAL A 497 -13.29 4.18 10.14
CA VAL A 497 -13.08 5.56 10.55
C VAL A 497 -12.23 6.26 9.49
N LYS A 498 -12.63 7.46 9.11
CA LYS A 498 -11.95 8.29 8.10
C LYS A 498 -11.55 9.63 8.67
N VAL A 499 -10.30 10.03 8.52
CA VAL A 499 -9.79 11.38 8.72
C VAL A 499 -9.86 12.14 7.41
N ILE A 500 -10.53 13.28 7.41
CA ILE A 500 -10.89 14.06 6.23
C ILE A 500 -10.48 15.52 6.43
N ASP A 501 -9.88 16.10 5.40
CA ASP A 501 -9.66 17.54 5.27
C ASP A 501 -10.81 18.18 4.50
N VAL A 502 -11.57 19.04 5.16
CA VAL A 502 -12.68 19.78 4.53
C VAL A 502 -12.18 21.12 4.04
N TYR A 503 -12.23 21.29 2.73
CA TYR A 503 -11.78 22.51 2.07
C TYR A 503 -12.74 23.68 2.36
N PRO A 504 -12.25 24.94 2.32
CA PRO A 504 -13.09 26.12 2.48
C PRO A 504 -14.15 26.21 1.38
N GLU A 505 -15.29 26.85 1.68
CA GLU A 505 -16.34 27.12 0.69
C GLU A 505 -15.90 28.08 -0.43
N THR A 506 -14.73 28.70 -0.28
CA THR A 506 -14.13 29.62 -1.24
C THR A 506 -13.13 28.95 -2.18
N GLU A 507 -12.86 27.65 -2.01
CA GLU A 507 -11.88 26.94 -2.84
C GLU A 507 -12.31 26.92 -4.31
N ALA A 508 -11.35 27.17 -5.22
CA ALA A 508 -11.62 27.19 -6.65
C ALA A 508 -11.81 25.78 -7.21
N ASP A 509 -12.75 25.63 -8.14
CA ASP A 509 -12.93 24.39 -8.91
C ASP A 509 -11.61 23.94 -9.56
N PHE A 510 -11.38 22.62 -9.53
CA PHE A 510 -10.19 21.99 -10.10
C PHE A 510 -10.57 20.68 -10.79
N ASN A 511 -9.95 20.36 -11.91
CA ASN A 511 -10.26 19.17 -12.73
C ASN A 511 -11.75 18.94 -13.05
N GLY A 512 -12.55 20.01 -13.09
CA GLY A 512 -13.99 19.90 -13.32
C GLY A 512 -14.78 19.40 -12.10
N LYS A 513 -14.17 19.43 -10.91
CA LYS A 513 -14.79 19.17 -9.62
C LYS A 513 -14.94 20.47 -8.84
N THR A 514 -16.04 20.55 -8.07
CA THR A 514 -16.25 21.63 -7.13
C THR A 514 -15.43 21.39 -5.88
N MET A 515 -14.37 22.17 -5.70
CA MET A 515 -13.48 22.03 -4.54
C MET A 515 -14.00 22.75 -3.29
N ALA A 516 -14.92 23.71 -3.46
CA ALA A 516 -15.62 24.34 -2.35
C ALA A 516 -16.30 23.27 -1.47
N GLY A 517 -15.91 23.19 -0.20
CA GLY A 517 -16.42 22.20 0.74
C GLY A 517 -16.03 20.75 0.41
N TYR A 518 -15.02 20.52 -0.44
CA TYR A 518 -14.54 19.18 -0.78
C TYR A 518 -14.05 18.45 0.47
N GLN A 519 -14.46 17.19 0.62
CA GLN A 519 -14.12 16.36 1.77
C GLN A 519 -13.02 15.38 1.37
N MET A 520 -11.77 15.83 1.36
CA MET A 520 -10.64 15.02 0.93
C MET A 520 -10.33 13.95 1.97
N LEU A 521 -10.39 12.69 1.57
CA LEU A 521 -9.91 11.59 2.42
C LEU A 521 -8.40 11.74 2.63
N VAL A 522 -7.98 12.01 3.87
CA VAL A 522 -6.56 12.02 4.25
C VAL A 522 -6.13 10.60 4.59
N ARG A 523 -6.95 9.90 5.38
CA ARG A 523 -6.82 8.45 5.63
C ARG A 523 -8.15 7.85 6.04
N GLY A 524 -8.35 6.59 5.68
CA GLY A 524 -9.40 5.77 6.26
C GLY A 524 -8.85 4.40 6.58
N GLU A 525 -9.43 3.77 7.58
CA GLU A 525 -9.11 2.39 7.94
C GLU A 525 -10.35 1.68 8.48
N ILE A 526 -10.39 0.37 8.34
CA ILE A 526 -11.44 -0.51 8.86
C ILE A 526 -10.89 -1.45 9.92
N MET A 527 -11.70 -1.74 10.94
CA MET A 527 -11.44 -2.78 11.93
C MET A 527 -12.64 -3.71 12.02
N ARG A 528 -12.40 -5.02 11.91
CA ARG A 528 -13.42 -6.03 12.18
C ARG A 528 -13.57 -6.23 13.68
N GLY A 529 -14.71 -5.82 14.23
CA GLY A 529 -14.92 -5.58 15.65
C GLY A 529 -14.81 -6.83 16.53
N LYS A 530 -15.12 -8.03 16.02
CA LYS A 530 -14.89 -9.27 16.77
C LYS A 530 -13.41 -9.47 17.17
N TYR A 531 -12.46 -8.83 16.50
CA TYR A 531 -11.02 -8.90 16.81
C TYR A 531 -10.53 -7.80 17.76
N ARG A 532 -11.41 -6.98 18.34
CA ARG A 532 -11.06 -5.80 19.18
C ARG A 532 -10.07 -6.09 20.32
N ASN A 533 -10.02 -7.32 20.84
CA ASN A 533 -9.15 -7.76 21.93
C ASN A 533 -8.06 -8.76 21.49
N GLY A 534 -8.00 -9.11 20.21
CA GLY A 534 -7.04 -10.07 19.67
C GLY A 534 -7.47 -10.63 18.31
N PHE A 535 -6.57 -10.61 17.34
CA PHE A 535 -6.84 -11.09 15.98
C PHE A 535 -6.89 -12.62 15.84
N ASP A 536 -6.34 -13.35 16.82
CA ASP A 536 -6.36 -14.82 16.87
C ASP A 536 -7.45 -15.38 17.80
N LYS A 537 -8.24 -14.50 18.42
CA LYS A 537 -9.30 -14.85 19.37
C LYS A 537 -10.51 -13.95 19.16
N PRO A 538 -11.33 -14.21 18.11
CA PRO A 538 -12.53 -13.43 17.88
C PRO A 538 -13.53 -13.60 19.03
N GLU A 539 -14.17 -12.50 19.42
CA GLU A 539 -15.21 -12.50 20.47
C GLU A 539 -16.45 -11.71 20.04
N ALA A 540 -17.63 -12.25 20.34
CA ALA A 540 -18.90 -11.61 20.04
C ALA A 540 -19.05 -10.28 20.81
N PHE A 541 -19.74 -9.31 20.22
CA PHE A 541 -20.30 -8.19 20.97
C PHE A 541 -21.49 -8.67 21.79
N GLN A 542 -21.66 -8.11 22.97
CA GLN A 542 -22.89 -8.25 23.74
C GLN A 542 -23.90 -7.19 23.26
N PRO A 543 -25.07 -7.57 22.73
CA PRO A 543 -26.01 -6.62 22.16
C PRO A 543 -26.40 -5.51 23.15
N GLY A 544 -26.25 -4.26 22.72
CA GLY A 544 -26.61 -3.06 23.49
C GLY A 544 -25.60 -2.61 24.55
N PHE A 545 -24.52 -3.36 24.80
CA PHE A 545 -23.49 -3.00 25.77
C PHE A 545 -22.40 -2.13 25.14
N VAL A 546 -21.98 -1.10 25.87
CA VAL A 546 -20.85 -0.26 25.45
C VAL A 546 -19.58 -1.11 25.46
N THR A 547 -18.91 -1.12 24.32
CA THR A 547 -17.72 -1.92 24.03
C THR A 547 -16.63 -1.01 23.49
N LYS A 548 -15.41 -1.19 23.98
CA LYS A 548 -14.24 -0.46 23.49
C LYS A 548 -13.70 -1.13 22.23
N VAL A 549 -13.45 -0.35 21.18
CA VAL A 549 -12.81 -0.82 19.94
C VAL A 549 -11.70 0.13 19.58
N ASN A 550 -10.46 -0.28 19.88
CA ASN A 550 -9.28 0.54 19.65
C ASN A 550 -8.43 -0.03 18.52
N TYR A 551 -7.99 0.82 17.59
CA TYR A 551 -7.08 0.41 16.52
C TYR A 551 -6.35 1.59 15.88
N GLU A 552 -5.17 1.32 15.34
CA GLU A 552 -4.29 2.28 14.66
C GLU A 552 -4.54 2.29 13.14
N MET A 553 -4.60 3.47 12.52
CA MET A 553 -4.54 3.64 11.07
C MET A 553 -3.07 3.79 10.61
N PRO A 554 -2.75 3.47 9.35
CA PRO A 554 -1.46 3.83 8.76
C PRO A 554 -1.13 5.31 8.94
N ASP A 555 0.15 5.60 9.12
CA ASP A 555 0.67 6.93 9.39
C ASP A 555 0.24 7.98 8.34
N ILE A 556 0.05 9.22 8.81
CA ILE A 556 -0.21 10.39 7.96
C ILE A 556 0.91 11.43 8.09
N ALA A 557 1.02 12.31 7.10
CA ALA A 557 1.73 13.57 7.18
C ALA A 557 0.94 14.63 6.41
N HIS A 558 0.09 15.38 7.12
CA HIS A 558 -0.86 16.30 6.50
C HIS A 558 -1.01 17.59 7.30
N THR A 559 -1.00 18.72 6.62
CA THR A 559 -1.33 20.04 7.16
C THR A 559 -2.75 20.41 6.77
N PHE A 560 -3.64 20.45 7.76
CA PHE A 560 -4.95 21.07 7.64
C PHE A 560 -4.77 22.58 7.72
N LYS A 561 -5.07 23.28 6.64
CA LYS A 561 -4.81 24.73 6.57
C LYS A 561 -5.84 25.53 7.36
N LYS A 562 -5.46 26.75 7.74
CA LYS A 562 -6.41 27.77 8.19
C LYS A 562 -7.59 27.88 7.22
N GLY A 563 -8.80 27.92 7.78
CA GLY A 563 -10.06 27.94 7.04
C GLY A 563 -10.61 26.56 6.66
N HIS A 564 -9.77 25.52 6.66
CA HIS A 564 -10.23 24.13 6.51
C HIS A 564 -10.87 23.62 7.82
N ARG A 565 -11.36 22.39 7.81
CA ARG A 565 -11.82 21.67 9.02
C ARG A 565 -11.22 20.28 9.06
N ILE A 566 -10.98 19.79 10.27
CA ILE A 566 -10.71 18.36 10.49
C ILE A 566 -12.07 17.69 10.64
N MET A 567 -12.33 16.68 9.81
CA MET A 567 -13.55 15.87 9.86
C MET A 567 -13.21 14.41 10.12
N ILE A 568 -14.05 13.76 10.92
CA ILE A 568 -14.06 12.32 11.12
C ILE A 568 -15.41 11.76 10.63
N GLN A 569 -15.37 10.75 9.76
CA GLN A 569 -16.54 9.94 9.42
C GLN A 569 -16.44 8.56 10.08
N VAL A 570 -17.58 8.02 10.53
CA VAL A 570 -17.70 6.64 11.04
C VAL A 570 -18.85 5.92 10.36
N GLN A 571 -18.59 4.69 9.89
CA GLN A 571 -19.57 3.82 9.21
C GLN A 571 -19.23 2.34 9.43
N ASN A 572 -20.17 1.43 9.16
CA ASN A 572 -19.97 -0.02 9.39
C ASN A 572 -19.79 -0.88 8.13
N SER A 573 -19.64 -0.25 6.95
CA SER A 573 -19.35 -0.96 5.71
C SER A 573 -18.53 -0.06 4.78
N TRP A 574 -17.67 -0.65 3.94
CA TRP A 574 -16.88 0.09 2.95
C TRP A 574 -16.87 -0.68 1.62
N PHE A 575 -18.01 -0.77 0.96
CA PHE A 575 -18.26 -1.81 -0.06
C PHE A 575 -18.08 -1.30 -1.51
N PRO A 576 -17.71 -2.16 -2.48
CA PRO A 576 -17.19 -3.51 -2.32
C PRO A 576 -15.67 -3.55 -2.04
N LEU A 577 -15.06 -2.46 -1.58
CA LEU A 577 -13.64 -2.47 -1.19
C LEU A 577 -13.42 -3.56 -0.14
N ALA A 578 -14.11 -3.48 0.99
CA ALA A 578 -14.18 -4.53 2.00
C ALA A 578 -15.44 -5.40 1.82
N ASP A 579 -15.36 -6.66 2.25
CA ASP A 579 -16.52 -7.54 2.37
C ASP A 579 -17.50 -7.04 3.45
N ARG A 580 -18.75 -7.48 3.36
CA ARG A 580 -19.80 -7.04 4.26
C ARG A 580 -19.73 -7.85 5.55
N ASN A 581 -19.70 -7.19 6.71
CA ASN A 581 -19.94 -7.89 7.98
C ASN A 581 -21.44 -8.31 8.06
N PRO A 582 -21.77 -9.58 8.39
CA PRO A 582 -23.15 -10.02 8.60
C PRO A 582 -23.86 -9.32 9.77
N GLN A 583 -23.10 -8.63 10.63
CA GLN A 583 -23.51 -8.08 11.92
C GLN A 583 -23.95 -9.17 12.91
N LYS A 584 -23.35 -10.36 12.74
CA LYS A 584 -23.60 -11.58 13.50
C LYS A 584 -22.25 -12.28 13.68
N PHE A 585 -21.94 -12.65 14.91
CA PHE A 585 -20.71 -13.37 15.24
C PHE A 585 -20.71 -14.75 14.57
N MET A 586 -19.83 -14.94 13.60
CA MET A 586 -19.61 -16.21 12.90
C MET A 586 -18.29 -16.21 12.12
N ASN A 587 -17.95 -17.36 11.52
CA ASN A 587 -17.00 -17.41 10.42
C ASN A 587 -17.65 -16.80 9.17
N ILE A 588 -17.17 -15.63 8.74
CA ILE A 588 -17.74 -14.89 7.60
C ILE A 588 -17.57 -15.64 6.27
N TYR A 589 -16.55 -16.49 6.15
CA TYR A 589 -16.32 -17.32 4.98
C TYR A 589 -17.33 -18.46 4.84
N GLU A 590 -18.11 -18.73 5.89
CA GLU A 590 -19.22 -19.69 5.90
C GLU A 590 -20.59 -19.00 5.81
N ALA A 591 -20.64 -17.66 5.86
CA ALA A 591 -21.88 -16.92 5.83
C ALA A 591 -22.66 -17.18 4.54
N THR A 592 -23.98 -17.21 4.66
CA THR A 592 -24.92 -17.24 3.54
C THR A 592 -25.63 -15.90 3.43
N SER A 593 -26.31 -15.64 2.31
CA SER A 593 -27.12 -14.42 2.16
C SER A 593 -28.17 -14.24 3.27
N ALA A 594 -28.61 -15.32 3.94
CA ALA A 594 -29.58 -15.27 5.03
C ALA A 594 -29.01 -14.79 6.38
N ASP A 595 -27.68 -14.77 6.54
CA ASP A 595 -27.04 -14.36 7.80
C ASP A 595 -26.90 -12.85 7.96
N PHE A 596 -27.03 -12.10 6.86
CA PHE A 596 -26.88 -10.65 6.84
C PHE A 596 -28.11 -9.96 7.44
N GLN A 597 -27.93 -9.34 8.59
CA GLN A 597 -29.00 -8.65 9.32
C GLN A 597 -28.67 -7.18 9.55
N LYS A 598 -29.70 -6.35 9.66
CA LYS A 598 -29.55 -4.96 10.13
C LYS A 598 -29.14 -4.93 11.60
N ALA A 599 -28.43 -3.88 11.99
CA ALA A 599 -28.11 -3.59 13.38
C ALA A 599 -28.14 -2.09 13.62
N THR A 600 -28.63 -1.70 14.79
CA THR A 600 -28.55 -0.34 15.28
C THR A 600 -27.24 -0.20 16.03
N HIS A 601 -26.46 0.83 15.68
CA HIS A 601 -25.18 1.15 16.30
C HIS A 601 -25.29 2.47 17.05
N ARG A 602 -24.52 2.58 18.14
CA ARG A 602 -24.34 3.82 18.89
C ARG A 602 -22.87 4.15 19.00
N ILE A 603 -22.51 5.43 18.82
CA ILE A 603 -21.18 5.96 19.12
C ILE A 603 -21.32 6.85 20.35
N PHE A 604 -20.68 6.44 21.44
CA PHE A 604 -20.75 7.15 22.71
C PHE A 604 -19.71 8.26 22.74
N HIS A 605 -20.11 9.39 23.28
CA HIS A 605 -19.25 10.54 23.51
C HIS A 605 -19.65 11.20 24.82
N ASP A 606 -20.03 10.40 25.81
CA ASP A 606 -20.28 10.86 27.18
C ASP A 606 -18.98 10.89 27.99
N VAL A 607 -19.02 11.48 29.19
CA VAL A 607 -17.83 11.67 30.03
C VAL A 607 -17.13 10.37 30.43
N ASN A 608 -17.87 9.25 30.53
CA ASN A 608 -17.33 7.94 30.88
C ASN A 608 -16.86 7.16 29.64
N ASN A 609 -17.46 7.44 28.48
CA ASN A 609 -17.18 6.77 27.21
C ASN A 609 -16.82 7.78 26.10
N PRO A 610 -15.71 8.53 26.24
CA PRO A 610 -15.41 9.61 25.32
C PRO A 610 -14.73 9.08 24.06
N THR A 611 -15.52 8.75 23.02
CA THR A 611 -14.94 8.39 21.70
C THR A 611 -14.04 9.52 21.20
N SER A 612 -12.84 9.16 20.76
CA SER A 612 -11.87 10.12 20.24
C SER A 612 -10.97 9.52 19.17
N VAL A 613 -10.33 10.42 18.41
CA VAL A 613 -9.21 10.09 17.52
C VAL A 613 -7.96 10.76 18.08
N GLU A 614 -6.97 9.95 18.44
CA GLU A 614 -5.68 10.40 18.93
C GLU A 614 -4.76 10.73 17.75
N VAL A 615 -4.16 11.91 17.79
CA VAL A 615 -3.32 12.44 16.73
C VAL A 615 -2.07 13.08 17.31
N SER A 616 -0.98 13.07 16.54
CA SER A 616 0.26 13.75 16.90
C SER A 616 0.42 15.03 16.09
N VAL A 617 0.30 16.17 16.78
CA VAL A 617 0.41 17.52 16.22
C VAL A 617 1.87 17.93 16.19
N LEU A 618 2.43 18.20 15.02
CA LEU A 618 3.78 18.70 14.86
C LEU A 618 3.87 20.14 15.40
N LYS A 619 4.79 20.38 16.34
CA LYS A 619 5.09 21.72 16.83
C LYS A 619 5.98 22.46 15.83
N GLU A 620 5.55 23.65 15.41
CA GLU A 620 6.44 24.55 14.66
C GLU A 620 7.64 24.92 15.54
N LYS A 621 8.82 24.97 14.92
CA LYS A 621 10.07 25.36 15.60
C LYS A 621 10.24 26.87 15.57
#